data_AF-A0A0R2PGD2-F1
#
_entry.id   AF-A0A0R2PGD2-F1
#
_cell.length_a   1.000
_cell.length_b   1.000
_cell.length_c   1.000
_cell.angle_alpha   90.00
_cell.angle_beta   90.00
_cell.angle_gamma   90.00
#
_symmetry.space_group_name_H-M   'P 1'
#
loop_
_entity.id
_entity.type
_entity.pdbx_description
1 polymer ?
#
loop_
_entity_poly.entity_id
_entity_poly.type
_entity_poly.pdbx_seq_one_letter_code
_entity_poly.pdbx_strand_id
1 'polypeptide(L)'
;SLPYRVLLSGAVTAHEITTMASALALLLVRLHLLGFWWGDCSLSNTLFRRDAEGFAAYLVDAETGEFQKTLSDGQREHDLEIVHFNVAAELEDLSLSGVLYPGMEPVRAAEAVIRRYRRIWAALKERQLLDPKDRHAVEGAMRQLHDLGFAVEEVAITIDGDTQMISFQPKLVAAGYHTQRLREVVGLDAEELQAKRLLASFDRYNARENKLGLPIQEMAKQWISEVFEPVINRVPDHMRGRVERAQMFHEILENRWYLSEKAGYDVGLEVAADDYCTEILPLRRDSGVDIVIQ
;
A
#
# COMPACT_ATOMS: atom_id res chain seq x y z
N SER A 1 -13.74 -7.79 3.42
CA SER A 1 -12.81 -7.75 4.57
C SER A 1 -13.03 -8.98 5.43
N LEU A 2 -12.00 -9.43 6.15
CA LEU A 2 -12.00 -10.62 7.00
C LEU A 2 -11.39 -10.28 8.37
N PRO A 3 -11.81 -10.96 9.46
CA PRO A 3 -11.16 -10.87 10.76
C PRO A 3 -9.72 -11.39 10.73
N TYR A 4 -8.86 -10.88 11.61
CA TYR A 4 -7.45 -11.29 11.67
C TYR A 4 -7.27 -12.80 11.85
N ARG A 5 -8.11 -13.46 12.64
CA ARG A 5 -8.03 -14.91 12.88
C ARG A 5 -8.17 -15.71 11.58
N VAL A 6 -9.09 -15.31 10.70
CA VAL A 6 -9.31 -15.98 9.41
C VAL A 6 -8.11 -15.80 8.50
N LEU A 7 -7.50 -14.60 8.54
CA LEU A 7 -6.31 -14.32 7.73
C LEU A 7 -5.09 -15.07 8.26
N LEU A 8 -4.79 -14.95 9.55
CA LEU A 8 -3.58 -15.47 10.19
C LEU A 8 -3.57 -16.98 10.44
N SER A 9 -4.73 -17.64 10.44
CA SER A 9 -4.81 -19.11 10.51
C SER A 9 -4.64 -19.82 9.16
N GLY A 10 -4.63 -19.06 8.06
CA GLY A 10 -4.36 -19.58 6.72
C GLY A 10 -2.88 -19.70 6.41
N ALA A 11 -2.56 -20.07 5.17
CA ALA A 11 -1.19 -19.95 4.66
C ALA A 11 -0.86 -18.46 4.48
N VAL A 12 -0.19 -17.87 5.47
CA VAL A 12 0.26 -16.47 5.45
C VAL A 12 1.76 -16.41 5.28
N THR A 13 2.23 -15.42 4.53
CA THR A 13 3.65 -15.13 4.32
C THR A 13 4.14 -14.06 5.29
N ALA A 14 5.46 -14.02 5.52
CA ALA A 14 6.08 -12.94 6.30
C ALA A 14 5.80 -11.53 5.70
N HIS A 15 5.63 -11.45 4.38
CA HIS A 15 5.26 -10.21 3.70
C HIS A 15 3.84 -9.76 4.08
N GLU A 16 2.85 -10.66 4.02
CA GLU A 16 1.47 -10.36 4.39
C GLU A 16 1.33 -9.93 5.85
N ILE A 17 2.08 -10.56 6.76
CA ILE A 17 2.17 -10.13 8.16
C ILE A 17 2.65 -8.68 8.28
N THR A 18 3.70 -8.34 7.54
CA THR A 18 4.30 -7.01 7.54
C THR A 18 3.34 -5.97 6.99
N THR A 19 2.59 -6.30 5.93
CA THR A 19 1.61 -5.39 5.33
C THR A 19 0.35 -5.26 6.19
N MET A 20 -0.10 -6.30 6.90
CA MET A 20 -1.15 -6.19 7.93
C MET A 20 -0.74 -5.26 9.07
N ALA A 21 0.47 -5.41 9.60
CA ALA A 21 1.00 -4.54 10.65
C ALA A 21 1.08 -3.07 10.16
N SER A 22 1.47 -2.87 8.89
CA SER A 22 1.51 -1.55 8.27
C SER A 22 0.12 -0.94 8.11
N ALA A 23 -0.88 -1.74 7.75
CA ALA A 23 -2.27 -1.31 7.63
C ALA A 23 -2.84 -0.86 8.98
N LEU A 24 -2.62 -1.63 10.05
CA LEU A 24 -3.05 -1.28 11.40
C LEU A 24 -2.36 0.00 11.90
N ALA A 25 -1.04 0.11 11.71
CA ALA A 25 -0.30 1.31 12.07
C ALA A 25 -0.83 2.57 11.33
N LEU A 26 -1.14 2.44 10.04
CA LEU A 26 -1.70 3.53 9.25
C LEU A 26 -3.12 3.89 9.70
N LEU A 27 -3.95 2.92 10.07
CA LEU A 27 -5.28 3.15 10.64
C LEU A 27 -5.17 3.97 11.93
N LEU A 28 -4.31 3.57 12.86
CA LEU A 28 -4.05 4.32 14.10
C LEU A 28 -3.62 5.77 13.82
N VAL A 29 -2.67 5.97 12.90
CA VAL A 29 -2.23 7.32 12.53
C VAL A 29 -3.40 8.16 11.99
N ARG A 30 -4.22 7.59 11.11
CA ARG A 30 -5.39 8.28 10.53
C ARG A 30 -6.38 8.69 11.61
N LEU A 31 -6.72 7.78 12.53
CA LEU A 31 -7.62 8.06 13.65
C LEU A 31 -7.07 9.19 14.53
N HIS A 32 -5.80 9.09 14.93
CA HIS A 32 -5.18 10.09 15.79
C HIS A 32 -5.07 11.47 15.14
N LEU A 33 -4.83 11.54 13.82
CA LEU A 33 -4.83 12.81 13.08
C LEU A 33 -6.22 13.44 12.96
N LEU A 34 -7.29 12.63 13.00
CA LEU A 34 -8.67 13.10 13.06
C LEU A 34 -9.09 13.54 14.48
N GLY A 35 -8.19 13.44 15.46
CA GLY A 35 -8.52 13.73 16.86
C GLY A 35 -9.26 12.59 17.56
N PHE A 36 -9.32 11.39 16.97
CA PHE A 36 -10.04 10.25 17.53
C PHE A 36 -9.13 9.44 18.45
N TRP A 37 -9.51 9.36 19.73
CA TRP A 37 -8.97 8.40 20.69
C TRP A 37 -9.78 7.11 20.59
N TRP A 38 -9.15 5.95 20.43
CA TRP A 38 -9.86 4.70 20.18
C TRP A 38 -10.23 3.97 21.49
N GLY A 39 -9.30 3.85 22.44
CA GLY A 39 -9.59 3.27 23.76
C GLY A 39 -9.74 1.74 23.82
N ASP A 40 -9.85 1.05 22.68
CA ASP A 40 -9.80 -0.42 22.59
C ASP A 40 -9.15 -0.89 21.28
N CYS A 41 -7.94 -0.39 21.03
CA CYS A 41 -7.15 -0.74 19.86
C CYS A 41 -6.77 -2.24 19.87
N SER A 42 -7.26 -3.03 18.92
CA SER A 42 -7.00 -4.48 18.86
C SER A 42 -7.11 -5.04 17.43
N LEU A 43 -6.59 -6.25 17.19
CA LEU A 43 -6.84 -6.98 15.95
C LEU A 43 -8.30 -7.42 15.87
N SER A 44 -8.94 -7.76 16.99
CA SER A 44 -10.35 -8.16 17.02
C SER A 44 -11.30 -7.04 16.60
N ASN A 45 -10.98 -5.79 16.92
CA ASN A 45 -11.75 -4.61 16.51
C ASN A 45 -11.30 -4.03 15.16
N THR A 46 -10.44 -4.75 14.43
CA THR A 46 -9.94 -4.36 13.10
C THR A 46 -10.35 -5.37 12.03
N LEU A 47 -11.00 -4.88 10.98
CA LEU A 47 -11.22 -5.65 9.76
C LEU A 47 -10.12 -5.38 8.75
N PHE A 48 -9.54 -6.44 8.22
CA PHE A 48 -8.52 -6.35 7.18
C PHE A 48 -9.12 -6.75 5.83
N ARG A 49 -8.83 -6.00 4.79
CA ARG A 49 -9.15 -6.36 3.40
C ARG A 49 -7.84 -6.50 2.65
N ARG A 50 -7.64 -7.64 1.98
CA ARG A 50 -6.56 -7.77 0.99
C ARG A 50 -6.81 -6.74 -0.10
N ASP A 51 -5.83 -5.89 -0.36
CA ASP A 51 -5.86 -4.87 -1.38
C ASP A 51 -4.45 -4.78 -1.95
N ALA A 52 -4.32 -5.12 -3.23
CA ALA A 52 -3.03 -5.32 -3.89
C ALA A 52 -2.14 -6.36 -3.14
N GLU A 53 -0.84 -6.12 -3.03
CA GLU A 53 0.13 -6.91 -2.25
C GLU A 53 -0.02 -6.74 -0.73
N GLY A 54 -0.94 -5.88 -0.29
CA GLY A 54 -1.04 -5.44 1.09
C GLY A 54 -2.45 -5.57 1.66
N PHE A 55 -2.69 -4.76 2.69
CA PHE A 55 -3.96 -4.73 3.39
C PHE A 55 -4.43 -3.30 3.60
N ALA A 56 -5.74 -3.12 3.46
CA ALA A 56 -6.45 -2.00 4.06
C ALA A 56 -7.02 -2.45 5.42
N ALA A 57 -6.90 -1.62 6.45
CA ALA A 57 -7.45 -1.85 7.77
C ALA A 57 -8.61 -0.88 8.05
N TYR A 58 -9.66 -1.39 8.66
CA TYR A 58 -10.88 -0.64 9.00
C TYR A 58 -11.23 -0.86 10.46
N LEU A 59 -11.54 0.25 11.13
CA LEU A 59 -12.15 0.23 12.47
C LEU A 59 -13.56 -0.35 12.37
N VAL A 60 -13.86 -1.34 13.21
CA VAL A 60 -15.17 -2.03 13.23
C VAL A 60 -15.99 -1.62 14.43
N ASP A 61 -15.32 -1.52 15.58
CA ASP A 61 -15.91 -1.16 16.84
C ASP A 61 -15.26 0.11 17.38
N ALA A 62 -16.10 1.12 17.58
CA ALA A 62 -15.74 2.44 18.07
C ALA A 62 -16.49 2.78 19.37
N GLU A 63 -17.11 1.80 20.04
CA GLU A 63 -17.95 2.01 21.23
C GLU A 63 -17.21 2.77 22.34
N THR A 64 -15.94 2.42 22.56
CA THR A 64 -15.07 3.05 23.56
C THR A 64 -14.39 4.33 23.07
N GLY A 65 -14.54 4.67 21.79
CA GLY A 65 -13.78 5.73 21.16
C GLY A 65 -14.41 7.11 21.36
N GLU A 66 -13.55 8.13 21.45
CA GLU A 66 -13.96 9.52 21.67
C GLU A 66 -13.26 10.48 20.71
N PHE A 67 -14.02 11.40 20.12
CA PHE A 67 -13.46 12.52 19.38
C PHE A 67 -13.03 13.65 20.31
N GLN A 68 -11.78 14.06 20.17
CA GLN A 68 -11.19 15.21 20.82
C GLN A 68 -10.98 16.33 19.80
N LYS A 69 -11.01 17.59 20.25
CA LYS A 69 -10.68 18.73 19.36
C LYS A 69 -9.28 18.61 18.78
N THR A 70 -8.34 18.20 19.64
CA THR A 70 -6.99 17.81 19.28
C THR A 70 -6.60 16.67 20.21
N LEU A 71 -6.19 15.54 19.64
CA LEU A 71 -5.70 14.43 20.44
C LEU A 71 -4.34 14.80 21.06
N SER A 72 -4.23 14.65 22.39
CA SER A 72 -2.97 14.91 23.09
C SER A 72 -1.96 13.79 22.89
N ASP A 73 -0.68 14.06 23.10
CA ASP A 73 0.36 13.02 23.07
C ASP A 73 0.13 11.93 24.13
N GLY A 74 -0.41 12.28 25.30
CA GLY A 74 -0.74 11.31 26.35
C GLY A 74 -1.85 10.33 25.92
N GLN A 75 -2.91 10.83 25.29
CA GLN A 75 -3.99 9.98 24.76
C GLN A 75 -3.47 9.07 23.62
N ARG A 76 -2.60 9.63 22.78
CA ARG A 76 -1.98 8.90 21.68
C ARG A 76 -1.09 7.77 22.17
N GLU A 77 -0.20 8.03 23.13
CA GLU A 77 0.64 6.97 23.72
C GLU A 77 -0.19 5.95 24.51
N HIS A 78 -1.30 6.36 25.13
CA HIS A 78 -2.22 5.42 25.76
C HIS A 78 -2.83 4.42 24.76
N ASP A 79 -3.30 4.87 23.60
CA ASP A 79 -3.76 3.96 22.53
C ASP A 79 -2.63 3.04 22.02
N LEU A 80 -1.37 3.50 22.03
CA LEU A 80 -0.22 2.66 21.68
C LEU A 80 0.10 1.61 22.74
N GLU A 81 -0.08 1.90 24.02
CA GLU A 81 0.06 0.92 25.09
C GLU A 81 -1.02 -0.16 24.99
N ILE A 82 -2.28 0.24 24.75
CA ILE A 82 -3.41 -0.65 24.54
C ILE A 82 -3.15 -1.56 23.35
N VAL A 83 -2.81 -1.00 22.18
CA VAL A 83 -2.60 -1.81 20.97
C VAL A 83 -1.42 -2.75 21.13
N HIS A 84 -0.35 -2.34 21.82
CA HIS A 84 0.78 -3.22 22.10
C HIS A 84 0.37 -4.44 22.92
N PHE A 85 -0.37 -4.23 24.01
CA PHE A 85 -0.84 -5.31 24.87
C PHE A 85 -1.84 -6.22 24.15
N ASN A 86 -2.89 -5.64 23.56
CA ASN A 86 -3.97 -6.37 22.91
C ASN A 86 -3.46 -7.20 21.72
N VAL A 87 -2.68 -6.61 20.82
CA VAL A 87 -2.13 -7.33 19.66
C VAL A 87 -1.22 -8.47 20.11
N ALA A 88 -0.36 -8.25 21.12
CA ALA A 88 0.50 -9.32 21.63
C ALA A 88 -0.32 -10.47 22.23
N ALA A 89 -1.35 -10.18 23.03
CA ALA A 89 -2.20 -11.19 23.64
C ALA A 89 -3.01 -11.99 22.59
N GLU A 90 -3.54 -11.31 21.57
CA GLU A 90 -4.30 -11.95 20.48
C GLU A 90 -3.42 -12.85 19.60
N LEU A 91 -2.18 -12.44 19.34
CA LEU A 91 -1.21 -13.27 18.63
C LEU A 91 -0.71 -14.44 19.49
N GLU A 92 -0.55 -14.26 20.80
CA GLU A 92 -0.21 -15.33 21.75
C GLU A 92 -1.30 -16.42 21.76
N ASP A 93 -2.57 -16.04 21.73
CA ASP A 93 -3.68 -17.00 21.64
C ASP A 93 -3.66 -17.82 20.33
N LEU A 94 -3.28 -17.20 19.21
CA LEU A 94 -3.03 -17.92 17.95
C LEU A 94 -1.81 -18.86 18.04
N SER A 95 -0.78 -18.47 18.78
CA SER A 95 0.40 -19.31 19.03
C SER A 95 0.03 -20.55 19.84
N LEU A 96 -0.69 -20.36 20.95
CA LEU A 96 -1.14 -21.44 21.83
C LEU A 96 -2.11 -22.41 21.14
N SER A 97 -2.88 -21.94 20.17
CA SER A 97 -3.75 -22.78 19.35
C SER A 97 -3.03 -23.46 18.17
N GLY A 98 -1.73 -23.21 17.99
CA GLY A 98 -0.89 -23.87 16.98
C GLY A 98 -1.17 -23.42 15.54
N VAL A 99 -1.84 -22.27 15.34
CA VAL A 99 -2.20 -21.74 14.02
C VAL A 99 -1.45 -20.48 13.64
N LEU A 100 -0.58 -19.96 14.52
CA LEU A 100 0.25 -18.80 14.23
C LEU A 100 1.35 -19.15 13.23
N TYR A 101 1.72 -18.17 12.39
CA TYR A 101 2.85 -18.26 11.48
C TYR A 101 4.14 -18.69 12.22
N PRO A 102 4.83 -19.76 11.76
CA PRO A 102 6.02 -20.28 12.43
C PRO A 102 7.13 -19.23 12.61
N GLY A 103 7.65 -19.13 13.83
CA GLY A 103 8.73 -18.19 14.18
C GLY A 103 8.28 -16.73 14.37
N MET A 104 6.97 -16.45 14.31
CA MET A 104 6.44 -15.17 14.76
C MET A 104 6.46 -15.11 16.29
N GLU A 105 7.07 -14.06 16.83
CA GLU A 105 7.03 -13.73 18.25
C GLU A 105 5.96 -12.66 18.51
N PRO A 106 4.86 -12.97 19.25
CA PRO A 106 3.73 -12.08 19.47
C PRO A 106 4.10 -10.67 19.95
N VAL A 107 4.97 -10.58 20.95
CA VAL A 107 5.42 -9.29 21.50
C VAL A 107 6.20 -8.49 20.45
N ARG A 108 7.12 -9.13 19.72
CA ARG A 108 7.92 -8.45 18.69
C ARG A 108 7.06 -7.96 17.52
N ALA A 109 6.02 -8.70 17.18
CA ALA A 109 5.05 -8.32 16.15
C ALA A 109 4.23 -7.09 16.60
N ALA A 110 3.76 -7.07 17.85
CA ALA A 110 3.08 -5.90 18.43
C ALA A 110 4.01 -4.67 18.44
N GLU A 111 5.26 -4.82 18.88
CA GLU A 111 6.25 -3.73 18.82
C GLU A 111 6.49 -3.22 17.39
N ALA A 112 6.43 -4.10 16.38
CA ALA A 112 6.60 -3.70 14.99
C ALA A 112 5.49 -2.74 14.53
N VAL A 113 4.25 -2.96 14.97
CA VAL A 113 3.13 -2.03 14.76
C VAL A 113 3.44 -0.66 15.38
N ILE A 114 3.91 -0.64 16.63
CA ILE A 114 4.25 0.62 17.34
C ILE A 114 5.39 1.37 16.64
N ARG A 115 6.48 0.66 16.29
CA ARG A 115 7.61 1.26 15.58
C ARG A 115 7.16 1.85 14.24
N ARG A 116 6.31 1.13 13.52
CA ARG A 116 5.78 1.57 12.23
C ARG A 116 4.91 2.82 12.39
N TYR A 117 3.98 2.79 13.35
CA TYR A 117 3.15 3.92 13.71
C TYR A 117 3.99 5.18 13.99
N ARG A 118 5.01 5.06 14.86
CA ARG A 118 5.87 6.18 15.24
C ARG A 118 6.63 6.76 14.04
N ARG A 119 7.13 5.91 13.13
CA ARG A 119 7.79 6.37 11.90
C ARG A 119 6.84 7.12 10.97
N ILE A 120 5.63 6.62 10.77
CA ILE A 120 4.62 7.30 9.94
C ILE A 120 4.24 8.65 10.58
N TRP A 121 3.97 8.66 11.89
CA TRP A 121 3.63 9.87 12.63
C TRP A 121 4.71 10.94 12.55
N ALA A 122 5.97 10.57 12.80
CA ALA A 122 7.10 11.48 12.70
C ALA A 122 7.23 12.03 11.26
N ALA A 123 7.17 11.16 10.25
CA ALA A 123 7.25 11.58 8.85
C ALA A 123 6.15 12.57 8.46
N LEU A 124 4.92 12.40 8.97
CA LEU A 124 3.80 13.31 8.70
C LEU A 124 3.87 14.64 9.47
N LYS A 125 4.63 14.72 10.57
CA LYS A 125 4.71 15.92 11.43
C LYS A 125 5.99 16.71 11.20
N GLU A 126 7.06 16.06 10.75
CA GLU A 126 8.38 16.65 10.60
C GLU A 126 8.80 16.66 9.14
N ARG A 127 8.98 17.87 8.59
CA ARG A 127 9.50 18.02 7.23
C ARG A 127 10.98 17.66 7.19
N GLN A 128 11.37 16.84 6.21
CA GLN A 128 12.78 16.58 5.96
C GLN A 128 13.36 17.67 5.06
N LEU A 129 14.53 18.21 5.41
CA LEU A 129 15.24 19.21 4.63
C LEU A 129 16.54 18.59 4.09
N LEU A 130 16.71 18.61 2.77
CA LEU A 130 17.83 17.97 2.08
C LEU A 130 18.46 18.93 1.08
N ASP A 131 19.77 18.77 0.85
CA ASP A 131 20.46 19.48 -0.23
C ASP A 131 20.03 18.88 -1.59
N PRO A 132 19.48 19.68 -2.53
CA PRO A 132 19.12 19.22 -3.88
C PRO A 132 20.25 18.51 -4.64
N LYS A 133 21.51 18.85 -4.32
CA LYS A 133 22.69 18.31 -5.00
C LYS A 133 23.08 16.92 -4.47
N ASP A 134 22.62 16.55 -3.28
CA ASP A 134 22.83 15.23 -2.71
C ASP A 134 21.77 14.24 -3.20
N ARG A 135 22.00 13.72 -4.41
CA ARG A 135 21.12 12.73 -5.03
C ARG A 135 20.93 11.49 -4.17
N HIS A 136 21.96 11.04 -3.47
CA HIS A 136 21.89 9.85 -2.63
C HIS A 136 20.99 10.08 -1.41
N ALA A 137 21.08 11.25 -0.78
CA ALA A 137 20.19 11.61 0.33
C ALA A 137 18.74 11.72 -0.12
N VAL A 138 18.48 12.36 -1.27
CA VAL A 138 17.11 12.49 -1.84
C VAL A 138 16.52 11.12 -2.17
N GLU A 139 17.27 10.26 -2.85
CA GLU A 139 16.82 8.89 -3.16
C GLU A 139 16.59 8.06 -1.89
N GLY A 140 17.45 8.22 -0.89
CA GLY A 140 17.31 7.55 0.40
C GLY A 140 16.04 7.98 1.14
N ALA A 141 15.74 9.28 1.17
CA ALA A 141 14.51 9.80 1.77
C ALA A 141 13.26 9.32 1.04
N MET A 142 13.26 9.33 -0.29
CA MET A 142 12.16 8.77 -1.09
C MET A 142 11.96 7.28 -0.83
N ARG A 143 13.04 6.50 -0.73
CA ARG A 143 12.97 5.08 -0.35
C ARG A 143 12.39 4.89 1.04
N GLN A 144 12.78 5.69 2.03
CA GLN A 144 12.21 5.62 3.38
C GLN A 144 10.71 5.93 3.41
N LEU A 145 10.25 6.91 2.63
CA LEU A 145 8.82 7.23 2.51
C LEU A 145 8.06 6.13 1.79
N HIS A 146 8.64 5.56 0.72
CA HIS A 146 8.09 4.40 0.04
C HIS A 146 7.98 3.18 0.96
N ASP A 147 9.02 2.91 1.74
CA ASP A 147 9.03 1.85 2.74
C ASP A 147 7.92 2.04 3.76
N LEU A 148 7.50 3.29 4.06
CA LEU A 148 6.39 3.64 4.94
C LEU A 148 5.00 3.52 4.27
N GLY A 149 4.97 3.27 2.97
CA GLY A 149 3.76 3.12 2.18
C GLY A 149 3.30 4.41 1.52
N PHE A 150 4.12 5.47 1.48
CA PHE A 150 3.79 6.70 0.75
C PHE A 150 4.16 6.59 -0.74
N ALA A 151 3.27 7.05 -1.61
CA ALA A 151 3.57 7.24 -3.03
C ALA A 151 4.25 8.60 -3.26
N VAL A 152 4.94 8.75 -4.37
CA VAL A 152 5.62 10.00 -4.75
C VAL A 152 4.64 11.19 -4.80
N GLU A 153 3.44 10.98 -5.32
CA GLU A 153 2.39 12.02 -5.37
C GLU A 153 1.84 12.43 -4.00
N GLU A 154 2.01 11.57 -2.99
CA GLU A 154 1.67 11.87 -1.60
C GLU A 154 2.79 12.61 -0.88
N VAL A 155 3.85 13.01 -1.59
CA VAL A 155 4.95 13.80 -1.02
C VAL A 155 4.94 15.19 -1.63
N ALA A 156 4.70 16.19 -0.80
CA ALA A 156 4.91 17.58 -1.18
C ALA A 156 6.42 17.87 -1.20
N ILE A 157 6.89 18.40 -2.33
CA ILE A 157 8.28 18.82 -2.51
C ILE A 157 8.27 20.34 -2.70
N THR A 158 8.94 21.06 -1.81
CA THR A 158 9.12 22.51 -1.92
C THR A 158 10.59 22.88 -1.84
N ILE A 159 10.98 23.95 -2.51
CA ILE A 159 12.33 24.52 -2.38
C ILE A 159 12.23 25.71 -1.44
N ASP A 160 12.98 25.68 -0.35
CA ASP A 160 13.09 26.80 0.58
C ASP A 160 13.85 27.95 -0.10
N GLY A 161 13.22 29.12 -0.21
CA GLY A 161 13.76 30.25 -0.98
C GLY A 161 15.06 30.82 -0.41
N ASP A 162 15.23 30.74 0.91
CA ASP A 162 16.38 31.32 1.61
C ASP A 162 17.56 30.34 1.67
N THR A 163 17.29 29.08 2.01
CA THR A 163 18.32 28.05 2.18
C THR A 163 18.62 27.25 0.92
N GLN A 164 17.78 27.36 -0.12
CA GLN A 164 17.81 26.53 -1.34
C GLN A 164 17.71 25.03 -1.07
N MET A 165 17.31 24.62 0.15
CA MET A 165 17.10 23.21 0.49
C MET A 165 15.75 22.72 -0.03
N ILE A 166 15.70 21.44 -0.41
CA ILE A 166 14.44 20.78 -0.73
C ILE A 166 13.80 20.27 0.55
N SER A 167 12.54 20.64 0.77
CA SER A 167 11.70 20.08 1.80
C SER A 167 10.82 18.97 1.26
N PHE A 168 10.84 17.82 1.93
CA PHE A 168 9.94 16.70 1.68
C PHE A 168 8.96 16.55 2.84
N GLN A 169 7.67 16.58 2.53
CA GLN A 169 6.60 16.38 3.50
C GLN A 169 5.57 15.40 2.93
N PRO A 170 5.50 14.15 3.45
CA PRO A 170 4.40 13.28 3.11
C PRO A 170 3.08 13.85 3.63
N LYS A 171 1.99 13.57 2.92
CA LYS A 171 0.63 13.91 3.31
C LYS A 171 -0.25 12.68 3.23
N LEU A 172 -1.25 12.61 4.09
CA LEU A 172 -2.34 11.66 3.91
C LEU A 172 -3.33 12.23 2.89
N VAL A 173 -3.74 11.36 1.97
CA VAL A 173 -4.83 11.63 1.05
C VAL A 173 -6.15 11.12 1.63
N ALA A 174 -7.25 11.69 1.17
CA ALA A 174 -8.58 11.21 1.53
C ALA A 174 -8.79 9.76 1.06
N ALA A 175 -9.68 9.03 1.72
CA ALA A 175 -10.08 7.71 1.25
C ALA A 175 -10.69 7.80 -0.17
N GLY A 176 -10.34 6.87 -1.05
CA GLY A 176 -10.81 6.86 -2.43
C GLY A 176 -10.03 7.79 -3.36
N TYR A 177 -9.01 8.51 -2.87
CA TYR A 177 -8.25 9.46 -3.67
C TYR A 177 -7.58 8.78 -4.87
N HIS A 178 -6.87 7.67 -4.63
CA HIS A 178 -6.14 6.98 -5.70
C HIS A 178 -7.09 6.35 -6.71
N THR A 179 -8.18 5.74 -6.24
CA THR A 179 -9.23 5.19 -7.11
C THR A 179 -9.86 6.27 -7.99
N GLN A 180 -10.25 7.42 -7.40
CA GLN A 180 -10.80 8.54 -8.15
C GLN A 180 -9.80 9.08 -9.17
N ARG A 181 -8.54 9.25 -8.74
CA ARG A 181 -7.47 9.77 -9.59
C ARG A 181 -7.17 8.86 -10.78
N LEU A 182 -7.09 7.55 -10.55
CA LEU A 182 -6.90 6.56 -11.61
C LEU A 182 -8.05 6.62 -12.62
N ARG A 183 -9.30 6.69 -12.15
CA ARG A 183 -10.47 6.82 -13.01
C ARG A 183 -10.43 8.11 -13.84
N GLU A 184 -10.05 9.23 -13.24
CA GLU A 184 -9.99 10.53 -13.92
C GLU A 184 -8.86 10.61 -14.96
N VAL A 185 -7.70 10.01 -14.70
CA VAL A 185 -6.52 10.11 -15.57
C VAL A 185 -6.48 9.00 -16.62
N VAL A 186 -6.72 7.77 -16.18
CA VAL A 186 -6.47 6.56 -16.96
C VAL A 186 -7.79 5.92 -17.39
N GLY A 187 -8.90 6.18 -16.67
CA GLY A 187 -10.20 5.56 -16.96
C GLY A 187 -10.30 4.11 -16.50
N LEU A 188 -9.45 3.69 -15.54
CA LEU A 188 -9.50 2.37 -14.93
C LEU A 188 -10.09 2.45 -13.52
N ASP A 189 -10.84 1.41 -13.16
CA ASP A 189 -11.35 1.19 -11.81
C ASP A 189 -10.47 0.16 -11.09
N ALA A 190 -10.11 0.46 -9.85
CA ALA A 190 -9.32 -0.41 -8.97
C ALA A 190 -9.50 -0.02 -7.50
N GLU A 191 -9.24 -0.95 -6.59
CA GLU A 191 -9.15 -0.67 -5.15
C GLU A 191 -7.96 0.25 -4.83
N GLU A 192 -7.91 0.83 -3.63
CA GLU A 192 -7.03 1.97 -3.30
C GLU A 192 -5.54 1.66 -3.52
N LEU A 193 -5.02 0.54 -3.00
CA LEU A 193 -3.60 0.19 -3.13
C LEU A 193 -3.27 -0.26 -4.56
N GLN A 194 -4.21 -0.90 -5.25
CA GLN A 194 -4.05 -1.25 -6.66
C GLN A 194 -3.95 0.02 -7.52
N ALA A 195 -4.87 0.97 -7.30
CA ALA A 195 -4.90 2.24 -8.01
C ALA A 195 -3.61 3.01 -7.78
N LYS A 196 -3.14 3.07 -6.53
CA LYS A 196 -1.86 3.68 -6.17
C LYS A 196 -0.68 3.04 -6.92
N ARG A 197 -0.66 1.71 -7.06
CA ARG A 197 0.39 1.00 -7.80
C ARG A 197 0.33 1.27 -9.31
N LEU A 198 -0.87 1.30 -9.89
CA LEU A 198 -1.08 1.62 -11.30
C LEU A 198 -0.66 3.07 -11.61
N LEU A 199 -1.06 4.02 -10.76
CA LEU A 199 -0.64 5.42 -10.83
C LEU A 199 0.88 5.54 -10.73
N ALA A 200 1.52 4.82 -9.80
CA ALA A 200 2.99 4.82 -9.71
C ALA A 200 3.67 4.28 -10.98
N SER A 201 3.05 3.32 -11.68
CA SER A 201 3.53 2.84 -12.98
C SER A 201 3.40 3.92 -14.06
N PHE A 202 2.24 4.56 -14.12
CA PHE A 202 1.97 5.68 -15.03
C PHE A 202 2.91 6.88 -14.78
N ASP A 203 3.10 7.29 -13.53
CA ASP A 203 3.94 8.43 -13.16
C ASP A 203 5.40 8.20 -13.57
N ARG A 204 5.92 6.97 -13.40
CA ARG A 204 7.26 6.61 -13.89
C ARG A 204 7.38 6.71 -15.40
N TYR A 205 6.36 6.28 -16.13
CA TYR A 205 6.32 6.42 -17.58
C TYR A 205 6.25 7.89 -18.00
N ASN A 206 5.34 8.67 -17.40
CA ASN A 206 5.18 10.09 -17.67
C ASN A 206 6.48 10.86 -17.38
N ALA A 207 7.16 10.60 -16.26
CA ALA A 207 8.43 11.24 -15.93
C ALA A 207 9.56 10.93 -16.94
N ARG A 208 9.53 9.75 -17.56
CA ARG A 208 10.55 9.31 -18.53
C ARG A 208 10.27 9.80 -19.95
N GLU A 209 9.01 9.72 -20.38
CA GLU A 209 8.62 9.95 -21.77
C GLU A 209 8.11 11.37 -22.04
N ASN A 210 7.56 12.07 -21.03
CA ASN A 210 6.95 13.38 -21.23
C ASN A 210 7.97 14.54 -21.31
N LYS A 211 8.84 14.48 -22.33
CA LYS A 211 9.90 15.47 -22.56
C LYS A 211 9.37 16.81 -23.09
N LEU A 212 8.19 16.81 -23.69
CA LEU A 212 7.55 17.98 -24.31
C LEU A 212 6.51 18.66 -23.41
N GLY A 213 6.25 18.12 -22.22
CA GLY A 213 5.24 18.67 -21.30
C GLY A 213 3.81 18.52 -21.84
N LEU A 214 3.51 17.41 -22.51
CA LEU A 214 2.17 17.09 -22.99
C LEU A 214 1.16 17.00 -21.83
N PRO A 215 -0.13 17.28 -22.09
CA PRO A 215 -1.19 17.10 -21.11
C PRO A 215 -1.21 15.68 -20.53
N ILE A 216 -1.50 15.57 -19.24
CA ILE A 216 -1.48 14.28 -18.52
C ILE A 216 -2.41 13.24 -19.14
N GLN A 217 -3.53 13.67 -19.72
CA GLN A 217 -4.51 12.83 -20.40
C GLN A 217 -3.95 12.22 -21.69
N GLU A 218 -3.08 12.94 -22.41
CA GLU A 218 -2.42 12.41 -23.60
C GLU A 218 -1.37 11.37 -23.21
N MET A 219 -0.58 11.67 -22.17
CA MET A 219 0.40 10.72 -21.63
C MET A 219 -0.26 9.46 -21.08
N ALA A 220 -1.44 9.57 -20.47
CA ALA A 220 -2.19 8.40 -20.00
C ALA A 220 -2.63 7.50 -21.15
N LYS A 221 -3.11 8.07 -22.26
CA LYS A 221 -3.44 7.30 -23.48
C LYS A 221 -2.23 6.60 -24.06
N GLN A 222 -1.08 7.29 -24.11
CA GLN A 222 0.18 6.68 -24.56
C GLN A 222 0.61 5.54 -23.64
N TRP A 223 0.58 5.73 -22.32
CA TRP A 223 0.89 4.68 -21.35
C TRP A 223 -0.04 3.47 -21.49
N ILE A 224 -1.34 3.69 -21.69
CA ILE A 224 -2.28 2.60 -21.97
C ILE A 224 -1.85 1.85 -23.23
N SER A 225 -1.60 2.55 -24.33
CA SER A 225 -1.28 1.93 -25.62
C SER A 225 0.08 1.22 -25.63
N GLU A 226 1.07 1.74 -24.90
CA GLU A 226 2.47 1.30 -25.00
C GLU A 226 2.89 0.37 -23.86
N VAL A 227 2.20 0.41 -22.72
CA VAL A 227 2.56 -0.37 -21.53
C VAL A 227 1.42 -1.26 -21.08
N PHE A 228 0.24 -0.70 -20.84
CA PHE A 228 -0.89 -1.46 -20.28
C PHE A 228 -1.43 -2.51 -21.26
N GLU A 229 -1.85 -2.07 -22.46
CA GLU A 229 -2.43 -2.95 -23.48
C GLU A 229 -1.46 -4.03 -23.95
N PRO A 230 -0.17 -3.74 -24.26
CA PRO A 230 0.77 -4.78 -24.67
C PRO A 230 0.97 -5.87 -23.62
N VAL A 231 0.96 -5.49 -22.33
CA VAL A 231 1.07 -6.45 -21.21
C VAL A 231 -0.20 -7.27 -21.09
N ILE A 232 -1.38 -6.65 -21.09
CA ILE A 232 -2.65 -7.36 -20.97
C ILE A 232 -2.91 -8.26 -22.19
N ASN A 233 -2.50 -7.85 -23.39
CA ASN A 233 -2.71 -8.64 -24.60
C ASN A 233 -1.82 -9.89 -24.70
N ARG A 234 -0.81 -10.04 -23.83
CA ARG A 234 -0.08 -11.31 -23.66
C ARG A 234 -0.93 -12.41 -23.05
N VAL A 235 -2.01 -12.06 -22.36
CA VAL A 235 -2.91 -13.03 -21.74
C VAL A 235 -3.65 -13.82 -22.83
N PRO A 236 -3.54 -15.16 -22.83
CA PRO A 236 -4.19 -16.01 -23.84
C PRO A 236 -5.70 -15.76 -23.91
N ASP A 237 -6.27 -15.78 -25.11
CA ASP A 237 -7.69 -15.46 -25.35
C ASP A 237 -8.65 -16.24 -24.44
N HIS A 238 -8.36 -17.53 -24.21
CA HIS A 238 -9.18 -18.42 -23.38
C HIS A 238 -9.10 -18.14 -21.87
N MET A 239 -8.14 -17.31 -21.42
CA MET A 239 -8.01 -16.88 -20.03
C MET A 239 -8.39 -15.41 -19.82
N ARG A 240 -8.72 -14.67 -20.90
CA ARG A 240 -9.22 -13.29 -20.79
C ARG A 240 -10.55 -13.29 -20.05
N GLY A 241 -10.77 -12.26 -19.22
CA GLY A 241 -11.98 -12.12 -18.42
C GLY A 241 -12.00 -12.92 -17.13
N ARG A 242 -11.06 -13.85 -16.88
CA ARG A 242 -10.97 -14.53 -15.58
C ARG A 242 -10.70 -13.56 -14.42
N VAL A 243 -9.95 -12.50 -14.68
CA VAL A 243 -9.60 -11.45 -13.73
C VAL A 243 -9.82 -10.10 -14.40
N GLU A 244 -10.29 -9.11 -13.64
CA GLU A 244 -10.42 -7.73 -14.13
C GLU A 244 -9.08 -7.19 -14.62
N ARG A 245 -9.10 -6.33 -15.64
CA ARG A 245 -7.86 -5.87 -16.32
C ARG A 245 -6.92 -5.12 -15.38
N ALA A 246 -7.46 -4.25 -14.53
CA ALA A 246 -6.66 -3.50 -13.55
C ALA A 246 -6.03 -4.42 -12.51
N GLN A 247 -6.80 -5.37 -11.97
CA GLN A 247 -6.33 -6.41 -11.06
C GLN A 247 -5.24 -7.27 -11.71
N MET A 248 -5.43 -7.69 -12.95
CA MET A 248 -4.47 -8.47 -13.72
C MET A 248 -3.15 -7.72 -13.93
N PHE A 249 -3.21 -6.46 -14.36
CA PHE A 249 -2.01 -5.64 -14.50
C PHE A 249 -1.29 -5.43 -13.17
N HIS A 250 -2.04 -5.21 -12.08
CA HIS A 250 -1.50 -5.13 -10.73
C HIS A 250 -0.75 -6.42 -10.33
N GLU A 251 -1.31 -7.59 -10.60
CA GLU A 251 -0.69 -8.90 -10.29
C GLU A 251 0.56 -9.15 -11.15
N ILE A 252 0.57 -8.72 -12.41
CA ILE A 252 1.75 -8.81 -13.27
C ILE A 252 2.88 -7.92 -12.74
N LEU A 253 2.56 -6.71 -12.26
CA LEU A 253 3.53 -5.83 -11.60
C LEU A 253 4.11 -6.48 -10.33
N GLU A 254 3.28 -7.20 -9.57
CA GLU A 254 3.72 -7.97 -8.41
C GLU A 254 4.67 -9.09 -8.82
N ASN A 255 4.29 -9.87 -9.83
CA ASN A 255 5.11 -10.98 -10.32
C ASN A 255 6.46 -10.48 -10.82
N ARG A 256 6.48 -9.34 -11.52
CA ARG A 256 7.74 -8.70 -11.96
C ARG A 256 8.66 -8.41 -10.79
N TRP A 257 8.12 -7.87 -9.69
CA TRP A 257 8.92 -7.58 -8.50
C TRP A 257 9.52 -8.87 -7.92
N TYR A 258 8.71 -9.92 -7.73
CA TYR A 258 9.15 -11.22 -7.21
C TYR A 258 10.24 -11.86 -8.09
N LEU A 259 10.02 -11.89 -9.41
CA LEU A 259 10.98 -12.46 -10.36
C LEU A 259 12.28 -11.64 -10.39
N SER A 260 12.19 -10.31 -10.31
CA SER A 260 13.37 -9.45 -10.30
C SER A 260 14.18 -9.60 -9.01
N GLU A 261 13.52 -9.77 -7.86
CA GLU A 261 14.17 -10.05 -6.58
C GLU A 261 14.94 -11.38 -6.65
N LYS A 262 14.30 -12.43 -7.19
CA LYS A 262 14.92 -13.75 -7.36
C LYS A 262 16.08 -13.74 -8.36
N ALA A 263 15.96 -12.97 -9.44
CA ALA A 263 16.97 -12.90 -10.50
C ALA A 263 18.14 -11.95 -10.16
N GLY A 264 17.94 -11.00 -9.24
CA GLY A 264 18.90 -9.96 -8.90
C GLY A 264 18.99 -8.82 -9.93
N TYR A 265 18.08 -8.78 -10.90
CA TYR A 265 17.95 -7.72 -11.91
C TYR A 265 16.50 -7.60 -12.40
N ASP A 266 16.16 -6.48 -13.03
CA ASP A 266 14.81 -6.26 -13.59
C ASP A 266 14.54 -7.15 -14.80
N VAL A 267 13.57 -8.06 -14.67
CA VAL A 267 13.20 -9.01 -15.74
C VAL A 267 12.32 -8.40 -16.84
N GLY A 268 11.77 -7.21 -16.63
CA GLY A 268 10.83 -6.57 -17.57
C GLY A 268 9.37 -7.05 -17.42
N LEU A 269 8.44 -6.30 -18.03
CA LEU A 269 7.00 -6.57 -17.92
C LEU A 269 6.57 -7.75 -18.78
N GLU A 270 7.23 -7.93 -19.92
CA GLU A 270 7.00 -9.01 -20.87
C GLU A 270 7.21 -10.38 -20.24
N VAL A 271 8.38 -10.57 -19.62
CA VAL A 271 8.74 -11.82 -18.95
C VAL A 271 7.80 -12.09 -17.78
N ALA A 272 7.50 -11.06 -17.00
CA ALA A 272 6.59 -11.18 -15.85
C ALA A 272 5.15 -11.52 -16.27
N ALA A 273 4.68 -10.99 -17.39
CA ALA A 273 3.36 -11.29 -17.93
C ALA A 273 3.26 -12.74 -18.43
N ASP A 274 4.29 -13.23 -19.13
CA ASP A 274 4.33 -14.61 -19.64
C ASP A 274 4.38 -15.63 -18.48
N ASP A 275 5.21 -15.37 -17.48
CA ASP A 275 5.29 -16.15 -16.25
C ASP A 275 3.94 -16.14 -15.51
N TYR A 276 3.34 -14.95 -15.33
CA TYR A 276 2.05 -14.80 -14.68
C TYR A 276 0.95 -15.63 -15.36
N CYS A 277 0.89 -15.61 -16.69
CA CYS A 277 -0.08 -16.39 -17.46
C CYS A 277 0.12 -17.91 -17.32
N THR A 278 1.36 -18.35 -17.07
CA THR A 278 1.72 -19.76 -16.99
C THR A 278 1.56 -20.32 -15.57
N GLU A 279 1.99 -19.58 -14.56
CA GLU A 279 2.13 -20.09 -13.20
C GLU A 279 1.02 -19.61 -12.26
N ILE A 280 0.49 -18.39 -12.46
CA ILE A 280 -0.39 -17.73 -11.48
C ILE A 280 -1.85 -17.72 -11.97
N LEU A 281 -2.09 -17.19 -13.17
CA LEU A 281 -3.43 -17.05 -13.74
C LEU A 281 -4.24 -18.37 -13.80
N PRO A 282 -3.65 -19.55 -14.09
CA PRO A 282 -4.39 -20.80 -14.11
C PRO A 282 -5.01 -21.17 -12.76
N LEU A 283 -4.31 -20.81 -11.66
CA LEU A 283 -4.67 -21.12 -10.28
C LEU A 283 -5.66 -20.10 -9.69
N ARG A 284 -5.86 -18.96 -10.35
CA ARG A 284 -6.81 -17.92 -9.90
C ARG A 284 -8.25 -18.40 -10.04
N ARG A 285 -9.09 -18.00 -9.09
CA ARG A 285 -10.55 -18.11 -9.22
C ARG A 285 -11.05 -16.97 -10.08
N ASP A 286 -12.09 -17.23 -10.86
CA ASP A 286 -12.67 -16.22 -11.73
C ASP A 286 -13.30 -15.11 -10.87
N SER A 287 -12.74 -13.90 -10.99
CA SER A 287 -13.21 -12.69 -10.32
C SER A 287 -13.61 -11.60 -11.30
N GLY A 288 -13.28 -11.75 -12.59
CA GLY A 288 -13.71 -10.85 -13.65
C GLY A 288 -15.10 -11.23 -14.15
N VAL A 289 -16.09 -10.38 -13.93
CA VAL A 289 -17.28 -10.36 -14.76
C VAL A 289 -17.58 -8.92 -15.12
N ASP A 290 -17.03 -8.47 -16.24
CA ASP A 290 -17.69 -7.49 -17.09
C ASP A 290 -17.74 -8.08 -18.49
N ILE A 291 -18.82 -8.81 -18.75
CA ILE A 291 -19.18 -9.21 -20.10
C ILE A 291 -19.75 -7.96 -20.78
N VAL A 292 -18.89 -7.12 -21.34
CA VAL A 292 -19.34 -6.18 -22.37
C VAL A 292 -19.46 -6.99 -23.67
N ILE A 293 -20.63 -7.61 -23.87
CA ILE A 293 -21.02 -8.16 -25.17
C ILE A 293 -21.22 -6.95 -26.10
N GLN A 294 -20.42 -6.85 -27.16
CA GLN A 294 -20.73 -6.02 -28.33
C GLN A 294 -21.88 -6.62 -29.13
#